data_AF-A0A9E0JMH3-F1
#
_entry.id   AF-A0A9E0JMH3-F1
#
_cell.length_a   1.000
_cell.length_b   1.000
_cell.length_c   1.000
_cell.angle_alpha   90.00
_cell.angle_beta   90.00
_cell.angle_gamma   90.00
#
_symmetry.space_group_name_H-M   'P 1'
#
loop_
_entity.id
_entity.type
_entity.pdbx_description
1 polymer ?
#
loop_
_entity_poly.entity_id
_entity_poly.type
_entity_poly.pdbx_seq_one_letter_code
_entity_poly.pdbx_strand_id
1 'polypeptide(L)'
;ILYDPYRQSGEGTSLQAIYVYKYKFKSKGNDNTLEDTIVASYVGRLKNLDDSYEEAIKASYFFNAKVFPEMNVTGFAEFVDRRGLRDRMMYIPKSVLEPIKGSTASSHGRSHYGYGVKVNYDMNIWSIHRVAEWFSKAVEVDEKTGIPKRFNYQNVRDLRLLSEASNFNFDNKSDYDAMSALMLLPYLLSYLDGIEVEMPDQYETMLEMKYNKYALPNIERPKILVSKLSQTI
;
A
#
# COMPACT_ATOMS: atom_id res chain seq x y z
N ILE A 1 -8.27 -6.78 -4.30
CA ILE A 1 -8.45 -6.54 -2.86
C ILE A 1 -7.07 -6.55 -2.22
N LEU A 2 -6.60 -5.42 -1.69
CA LEU A 2 -5.39 -5.38 -0.86
C LEU A 2 -5.81 -5.75 0.55
N TYR A 3 -5.08 -6.64 1.20
CA TYR A 3 -5.49 -7.16 2.50
C TYR A 3 -4.32 -7.30 3.48
N ASP A 4 -4.42 -6.64 4.63
CA ASP A 4 -3.50 -6.84 5.76
C ASP A 4 -4.26 -7.50 6.93
N PRO A 5 -4.00 -8.80 7.22
CA PRO A 5 -4.65 -9.53 8.31
C PRO A 5 -3.99 -9.29 9.67
N TYR A 6 -4.78 -9.30 10.74
CA TYR A 6 -4.25 -9.32 12.11
C TYR A 6 -4.04 -10.76 12.64
N ARG A 7 -3.22 -10.88 13.69
CA ARG A 7 -2.73 -12.17 14.23
C ARG A 7 -3.64 -12.88 15.24
N GLN A 8 -4.38 -12.13 16.05
CA GLN A 8 -5.04 -12.68 17.25
C GLN A 8 -6.51 -12.30 17.32
N SER A 9 -7.38 -13.30 17.58
CA SER A 9 -8.81 -13.11 17.85
C SER A 9 -9.04 -12.28 19.12
N GLY A 10 -10.13 -11.52 19.16
CA GLY A 10 -10.57 -10.80 20.35
C GLY A 10 -9.72 -9.56 20.66
N GLU A 11 -8.69 -9.69 21.48
CA GLU A 11 -7.95 -8.56 22.08
C GLU A 11 -6.65 -8.23 21.35
N GLY A 12 -6.34 -6.94 21.24
CA GLY A 12 -5.15 -6.42 20.54
C GLY A 12 -5.42 -5.09 19.84
N THR A 13 -4.35 -4.33 19.60
CA THR A 13 -4.42 -2.97 19.05
C THR A 13 -4.48 -2.93 17.52
N SER A 14 -3.86 -3.90 16.84
CA SER A 14 -3.86 -3.99 15.38
C SER A 14 -5.23 -4.40 14.82
N LEU A 15 -5.62 -3.78 13.71
CA LEU A 15 -6.87 -4.04 13.00
C LEU A 15 -6.57 -4.69 11.64
N GLN A 16 -7.55 -5.38 11.04
CA GLN A 16 -7.41 -5.74 9.63
C GLN A 16 -7.73 -4.54 8.76
N ALA A 17 -7.06 -4.41 7.63
CA ALA A 17 -7.38 -3.42 6.62
C ALA A 17 -7.62 -4.09 5.26
N ILE A 18 -8.75 -3.76 4.65
CA ILE A 18 -9.19 -4.26 3.34
C ILE A 18 -9.39 -3.04 2.43
N TYR A 19 -8.69 -3.01 1.30
CA TYR A 19 -8.90 -2.03 0.24
C TYR A 19 -9.33 -2.69 -1.06
N VAL A 20 -10.42 -2.21 -1.62
CA VAL A 20 -10.85 -2.58 -2.97
C VAL A 20 -10.34 -1.52 -3.93
N TYR A 21 -9.30 -1.91 -4.68
CA TYR A 21 -8.72 -1.07 -5.70
C TYR A 21 -9.29 -1.42 -7.06
N LYS A 22 -9.78 -0.40 -7.79
CA LYS A 22 -10.19 -0.51 -9.18
C LYS A 22 -9.06 -0.03 -10.06
N TYR A 23 -8.47 -0.95 -10.81
CA TYR A 23 -7.46 -0.66 -11.82
C TYR A 23 -8.13 -0.43 -13.19
N LYS A 24 -7.60 0.50 -13.98
CA LYS A 24 -8.05 0.84 -15.32
C LYS A 24 -8.16 -0.40 -16.21
N PHE A 25 -9.21 -0.41 -17.02
CA PHE A 25 -9.36 -1.42 -18.05
C PHE A 25 -8.47 -1.04 -19.24
N LYS A 26 -7.39 -1.80 -19.49
CA LYS A 26 -6.48 -1.63 -20.64
C LYS A 26 -7.11 -2.00 -22.01
N SER A 27 -8.43 -2.02 -22.16
CA SER A 27 -9.03 -2.27 -23.49
C SER A 27 -9.26 -0.94 -24.18
N LYS A 28 -8.55 -0.71 -25.30
CA LYS A 28 -8.85 -0.01 -26.57
C LYS A 28 -10.08 0.93 -26.73
N GLY A 29 -10.77 1.32 -25.68
CA GLY A 29 -11.89 2.23 -25.69
C GLY A 29 -11.39 3.64 -25.36
N ASN A 30 -11.90 4.62 -26.09
CA ASN A 30 -11.68 6.05 -25.87
C ASN A 30 -12.20 6.56 -24.50
N ASP A 31 -12.69 5.68 -23.64
CA ASP A 31 -13.30 6.02 -22.37
C ASP A 31 -12.25 6.02 -21.25
N ASN A 32 -11.63 7.18 -21.07
CA ASN A 32 -10.99 7.58 -19.81
C ASN A 32 -12.03 7.81 -18.67
N THR A 33 -13.26 7.28 -18.79
CA THR A 33 -14.37 7.55 -17.87
C THR A 33 -14.25 6.78 -16.55
N LEU A 34 -13.38 5.76 -16.48
CA LEU A 34 -13.12 4.98 -15.27
C LEU A 34 -11.71 5.26 -14.74
N GLU A 35 -11.64 6.05 -13.67
CA GLU A 35 -10.38 6.41 -12.99
C GLU A 35 -9.86 5.27 -12.09
N ASP A 36 -8.53 5.17 -12.00
CA ASP A 36 -7.83 4.31 -11.04
C ASP A 36 -8.08 4.82 -9.62
N THR A 37 -8.81 4.09 -8.79
CA THR A 37 -9.13 4.56 -7.43
C THR A 37 -9.50 3.45 -6.45
N ILE A 38 -9.48 3.80 -5.17
CA ILE A 38 -10.04 2.99 -4.09
C ILE A 38 -11.56 3.15 -4.13
N VAL A 39 -12.29 2.05 -4.32
CA VAL A 39 -13.76 2.06 -4.44
C VAL A 39 -14.48 1.60 -3.19
N ALA A 40 -13.78 0.90 -2.29
CA ALA A 40 -14.28 0.54 -0.97
C ALA A 40 -13.10 0.30 -0.03
N SER A 41 -13.32 0.56 1.26
CA SER A 41 -12.40 0.21 2.32
C SER A 41 -13.14 -0.31 3.54
N TYR A 42 -12.48 -1.18 4.29
CA TYR A 42 -12.93 -1.65 5.59
C TYR A 42 -11.70 -1.78 6.49
N VAL A 43 -11.77 -1.16 7.66
CA VAL A 43 -10.75 -1.31 8.70
C VAL A 43 -11.44 -1.60 10.01
N GLY A 44 -11.09 -2.72 10.64
CA GLY A 44 -11.80 -3.15 11.83
C GLY A 44 -11.26 -4.46 12.39
N ARG A 45 -11.93 -4.96 13.42
CA ARG A 45 -11.59 -6.21 14.10
C ARG A 45 -12.87 -6.89 14.50
N LEU A 46 -12.98 -8.17 14.17
CA LEU A 46 -14.09 -9.01 14.59
C LEU A 46 -13.64 -9.92 15.73
N LYS A 47 -14.63 -10.48 16.43
CA LYS A 47 -14.37 -11.35 17.59
C LYS A 47 -13.56 -12.58 17.19
N ASN A 48 -13.91 -13.21 16.07
CA ASN A 48 -13.23 -14.39 15.56
C ASN A 48 -12.39 -14.05 14.32
N LEU A 49 -11.18 -14.61 14.24
CA LEU A 49 -10.29 -14.43 13.09
C LEU A 49 -10.91 -14.94 11.77
N ASP A 50 -11.54 -16.11 11.79
CA ASP A 50 -12.19 -16.67 10.60
C ASP A 50 -13.28 -15.74 10.05
N ASP A 51 -14.09 -15.10 10.92
CA ASP A 51 -15.09 -14.11 10.51
C ASP A 51 -14.42 -12.90 9.84
N SER A 52 -13.27 -12.48 10.37
CA SER A 52 -12.48 -11.40 9.78
C SER A 52 -11.91 -11.78 8.41
N TYR A 53 -11.42 -13.00 8.25
CA TYR A 53 -10.95 -13.53 6.97
C TYR A 53 -12.08 -13.63 5.94
N GLU A 54 -13.29 -13.97 6.39
CA GLU A 54 -14.48 -13.98 5.53
C GLU A 54 -14.79 -12.61 4.93
N GLU A 55 -14.53 -11.49 5.61
CA GLU A 55 -14.78 -10.15 5.06
C GLU A 55 -13.96 -9.89 3.79
N ALA A 56 -12.68 -10.30 3.76
CA ALA A 56 -11.84 -10.18 2.56
C ALA A 56 -12.37 -11.05 1.40
N ILE A 57 -12.89 -12.23 1.72
CA ILE A 57 -13.50 -13.14 0.73
C ILE A 57 -14.84 -12.61 0.22
N LYS A 58 -15.71 -12.09 1.10
CA LYS A 58 -16.98 -11.44 0.72
C LYS A 58 -16.71 -10.27 -0.23
N ALA A 59 -15.72 -9.43 0.09
CA ALA A 59 -15.30 -8.34 -0.79
C ALA A 59 -14.79 -8.87 -2.16
N SER A 60 -14.01 -9.95 -2.16
CA SER A 60 -13.56 -10.61 -3.40
C SER A 60 -14.73 -11.09 -4.28
N TYR A 61 -15.77 -11.70 -3.70
CA TYR A 61 -16.96 -12.12 -4.44
C TYR A 61 -17.79 -10.94 -4.92
N PHE A 62 -18.08 -9.97 -4.04
CA PHE A 62 -18.94 -8.83 -4.35
C PHE A 62 -18.37 -7.96 -5.48
N PHE A 63 -17.07 -7.67 -5.43
CA PHE A 63 -16.38 -6.86 -6.44
C PHE A 63 -15.79 -7.67 -7.59
N ASN A 64 -16.00 -8.99 -7.61
CA ASN A 64 -15.39 -9.92 -8.58
C ASN A 64 -13.87 -9.70 -8.75
N ALA A 65 -13.16 -9.62 -7.62
CA ALA A 65 -11.73 -9.26 -7.58
C ALA A 65 -10.91 -10.35 -6.88
N LYS A 66 -9.61 -10.45 -7.20
CA LYS A 66 -8.69 -11.32 -6.46
C LYS A 66 -8.20 -10.65 -5.18
N VAL A 67 -7.89 -11.44 -4.15
CA VAL A 67 -7.29 -10.99 -2.89
C VAL A 67 -5.77 -11.05 -2.98
N PHE A 68 -5.12 -9.96 -2.66
CA PHE A 68 -3.68 -9.83 -2.57
C PHE A 68 -3.31 -9.53 -1.10
N PRO A 69 -3.03 -10.58 -0.31
CA PRO A 69 -2.75 -10.44 1.12
C PRO A 69 -1.28 -10.15 1.41
N GLU A 70 -1.03 -9.39 2.48
CA GLU A 70 0.24 -9.45 3.19
C GLU A 70 0.33 -10.80 3.94
N MET A 71 1.45 -11.50 3.75
CA MET A 71 1.71 -12.83 4.30
C MET A 71 2.58 -12.74 5.57
N ASN A 72 2.23 -11.81 6.44
CA ASN A 72 2.80 -11.62 7.78
C ASN A 72 2.18 -12.57 8.82
N VAL A 73 0.99 -13.14 8.52
CA VAL A 73 0.24 -14.10 9.33
C VAL A 73 -0.13 -15.32 8.48
N THR A 74 0.19 -16.53 8.94
CA THR A 74 -0.15 -17.76 8.20
C THR A 74 -1.62 -18.16 8.32
N GLY A 75 -2.32 -17.69 9.36
CA GLY A 75 -3.71 -18.05 9.64
C GLY A 75 -4.68 -17.76 8.50
N PHE A 76 -4.52 -16.63 7.80
CA PHE A 76 -5.33 -16.33 6.62
C PHE A 76 -5.09 -17.35 5.50
N ALA A 77 -3.84 -17.76 5.31
CA ALA A 77 -3.48 -18.67 4.25
C ALA A 77 -4.00 -20.09 4.50
N GLU A 78 -3.91 -20.54 5.76
CA GLU A 78 -4.49 -21.80 6.22
C GLU A 78 -6.02 -21.80 6.08
N PHE A 79 -6.67 -20.66 6.37
CA PHE A 79 -8.11 -20.48 6.16
C PHE A 79 -8.49 -20.63 4.68
N VAL A 80 -7.76 -19.97 3.77
CA VAL A 80 -8.00 -20.06 2.31
C VAL A 80 -7.84 -21.49 1.82
N ASP A 81 -6.81 -22.19 2.26
CA ASP A 81 -6.55 -23.59 1.89
C ASP A 81 -7.62 -24.54 2.42
N ARG A 82 -7.97 -24.41 3.70
CA ARG A 82 -9.03 -25.21 4.35
C ARG A 82 -10.39 -25.04 3.65
N ARG A 83 -10.67 -23.86 3.10
CA ARG A 83 -11.92 -23.53 2.41
C ARG A 83 -11.84 -23.75 0.88
N GLY A 84 -10.68 -24.12 0.33
CA GLY A 84 -10.51 -24.34 -1.11
C GLY A 84 -10.62 -23.06 -1.95
N LEU A 85 -10.26 -21.89 -1.40
CA LEU A 85 -10.47 -20.56 -2.00
C LEU A 85 -9.24 -20.02 -2.73
N ARG A 86 -8.27 -20.88 -3.08
CA ARG A 86 -7.01 -20.47 -3.73
C ARG A 86 -7.24 -19.74 -5.05
N ASP A 87 -8.31 -20.10 -5.77
CA ASP A 87 -8.70 -19.43 -7.01
C ASP A 87 -9.01 -17.94 -6.78
N ARG A 88 -9.39 -17.53 -5.57
CA ARG A 88 -9.68 -16.13 -5.24
C ARG A 88 -8.42 -15.32 -4.92
N MET A 89 -7.27 -15.95 -4.80
CA MET A 89 -6.03 -15.27 -4.43
C MET A 89 -5.26 -14.77 -5.66
N MET A 90 -4.51 -13.69 -5.46
CA MET A 90 -3.56 -13.18 -6.44
C MET A 90 -2.21 -13.88 -6.25
N TYR A 91 -1.68 -14.44 -7.33
CA TYR A 91 -0.36 -15.06 -7.34
C TYR A 91 0.75 -14.05 -6.99
N ILE A 92 1.84 -14.57 -6.44
CA ILE A 92 3.02 -13.78 -6.10
C ILE A 92 3.57 -13.11 -7.37
N PRO A 93 3.68 -11.77 -7.43
CA PRO A 93 4.20 -11.06 -8.60
C PRO A 93 5.73 -11.12 -8.67
N LYS A 94 6.29 -12.30 -8.92
CA LYS A 94 7.75 -12.55 -8.84
C LYS A 94 8.61 -11.57 -9.62
N SER A 95 8.20 -11.24 -10.85
CA SER A 95 8.92 -10.29 -11.71
C SER A 95 9.04 -8.89 -11.13
N VAL A 96 8.13 -8.51 -10.23
CA VAL A 96 8.18 -7.23 -9.50
C VAL A 96 9.03 -7.35 -8.25
N LEU A 97 8.96 -8.50 -7.56
CA LEU A 97 9.60 -8.66 -6.26
C LEU A 97 11.09 -9.01 -6.35
N GLU A 98 11.52 -9.76 -7.36
CA GLU A 98 12.92 -10.18 -7.55
C GLU A 98 13.91 -9.01 -7.72
N PRO A 99 13.59 -7.93 -8.46
CA PRO A 99 14.50 -6.80 -8.62
C PRO A 99 14.61 -5.88 -7.39
N ILE A 100 13.69 -6.00 -6.42
CA ILE A 100 13.70 -5.13 -5.23
C ILE A 100 14.86 -5.56 -4.33
N LYS A 101 15.78 -4.63 -4.07
CA LYS A 101 16.92 -4.85 -3.16
C LYS A 101 16.41 -5.39 -1.81
N GLY A 102 17.08 -6.42 -1.29
CA GLY A 102 16.72 -7.04 -0.02
C GLY A 102 15.53 -7.99 -0.07
N SER A 103 14.78 -8.04 -1.19
CA SER A 103 13.75 -9.06 -1.41
C SER A 103 14.36 -10.45 -1.27
N THR A 104 13.76 -11.26 -0.41
CA THR A 104 14.28 -12.59 -0.07
C THR A 104 13.57 -13.66 -0.88
N ALA A 105 14.16 -14.86 -0.98
CA ALA A 105 13.45 -16.01 -1.50
C ALA A 105 12.11 -16.25 -0.77
N SER A 106 11.96 -15.92 0.51
CA SER A 106 10.65 -15.99 1.19
C SER A 106 9.65 -14.91 0.76
N SER A 107 10.12 -13.81 0.16
CA SER A 107 9.33 -12.71 -0.38
C SER A 107 8.90 -12.97 -1.83
N HIS A 108 9.77 -13.56 -2.67
CA HIS A 108 9.52 -13.78 -4.11
C HIS A 108 9.56 -15.26 -4.57
N GLY A 109 9.87 -16.21 -3.68
CA GLY A 109 10.11 -17.62 -3.96
C GLY A 109 9.27 -18.56 -3.09
N ARG A 110 8.34 -19.27 -3.73
CA ARG A 110 7.55 -20.38 -3.17
C ARG A 110 7.18 -20.20 -1.68
N SER A 111 6.43 -19.15 -1.35
CA SER A 111 5.50 -19.27 -0.21
C SER A 111 4.79 -20.61 -0.38
N HIS A 112 4.69 -21.40 0.68
CA HIS A 112 4.02 -22.72 0.64
C HIS A 112 2.65 -22.63 -0.04
N TYR A 113 1.99 -21.48 0.09
CA TYR A 113 0.67 -21.16 -0.42
C TYR A 113 0.64 -20.65 -1.87
N GLY A 114 1.74 -20.06 -2.36
CA GLY A 114 1.86 -19.60 -3.76
C GLY A 114 1.15 -18.28 -4.11
N TYR A 115 0.61 -17.55 -3.14
CA TYR A 115 -0.05 -16.25 -3.31
C TYR A 115 0.37 -15.21 -2.26
N GLY A 116 -0.03 -13.96 -2.47
CA GLY A 116 0.26 -12.83 -1.58
C GLY A 116 1.71 -12.36 -1.64
N VAL A 117 2.13 -11.57 -0.65
CA VAL A 117 3.51 -11.11 -0.52
C VAL A 117 3.94 -11.06 0.93
N LYS A 118 5.14 -11.55 1.22
CA LYS A 118 5.79 -11.32 2.51
C LYS A 118 6.71 -10.12 2.37
N VAL A 119 6.38 -9.01 3.02
CA VAL A 119 7.16 -7.77 2.93
C VAL A 119 8.28 -7.74 3.95
N ASN A 120 9.41 -7.12 3.59
CA ASN A 120 10.52 -6.82 4.48
C ASN A 120 10.78 -5.31 4.54
N TYR A 121 11.84 -4.89 5.24
CA TYR A 121 12.16 -3.48 5.43
C TYR A 121 12.40 -2.73 4.10
N ASP A 122 13.29 -3.24 3.23
CA ASP A 122 13.63 -2.59 1.96
C ASP A 122 12.43 -2.55 1.01
N MET A 123 11.62 -3.60 1.00
CA MET A 123 10.34 -3.64 0.26
C MET A 123 9.36 -2.58 0.78
N ASN A 124 9.27 -2.40 2.10
CA ASN A 124 8.43 -1.35 2.68
C ASN A 124 8.92 0.06 2.29
N ILE A 125 10.24 0.31 2.27
CA ILE A 125 10.82 1.57 1.74
C ILE A 125 10.41 1.78 0.28
N TRP A 126 10.64 0.76 -0.55
CA TRP A 126 10.30 0.82 -1.97
C TRP A 126 8.82 1.13 -2.21
N SER A 127 7.95 0.51 -1.40
CA SER A 127 6.51 0.67 -1.51
C SER A 127 6.05 2.05 -1.04
N ILE A 128 6.51 2.54 0.12
CA ILE A 128 6.03 3.84 0.65
C ILE A 128 6.35 4.99 -0.32
N HIS A 129 7.51 4.94 -1.00
CA HIS A 129 7.86 5.94 -2.00
C HIS A 129 6.87 5.94 -3.17
N ARG A 130 6.49 4.76 -3.67
CA ARG A 130 5.50 4.65 -4.76
C ARG A 130 4.09 5.02 -4.31
N VAL A 131 3.73 4.74 -3.06
CA VAL A 131 2.48 5.23 -2.47
C VAL A 131 2.48 6.76 -2.43
N ALA A 132 3.59 7.39 -2.02
CA ALA A 132 3.72 8.85 -2.05
C ALA A 132 3.60 9.41 -3.46
N GLU A 133 4.27 8.80 -4.45
CA GLU A 133 4.12 9.18 -5.86
C GLU A 133 2.67 9.00 -6.36
N TRP A 134 2.00 7.92 -5.95
CA TRP A 134 0.61 7.67 -6.29
C TRP A 134 -0.33 8.72 -5.70
N PHE A 135 -0.12 9.15 -4.44
CA PHE A 135 -0.87 10.23 -3.82
C PHE A 135 -0.63 11.58 -4.51
N SER A 136 0.63 11.87 -4.86
CA SER A 136 1.07 13.12 -5.48
C SER A 136 0.91 13.16 -7.00
N LYS A 137 0.31 12.14 -7.61
CA LYS A 137 0.01 12.14 -9.04
C LYS A 137 -1.07 13.18 -9.35
N ALA A 138 -0.79 14.10 -10.26
CA ALA A 138 -1.80 15.04 -10.75
C ALA A 138 -2.90 14.28 -11.51
N VAL A 139 -4.15 14.47 -11.09
CA VAL A 139 -5.35 13.90 -11.75
C VAL A 139 -6.08 14.95 -12.59
N GLU A 140 -5.85 16.22 -12.29
CA GLU A 140 -6.38 17.34 -13.06
C GLU A 140 -5.29 18.39 -13.20
N VAL A 141 -5.06 18.86 -14.42
CA VAL A 141 -4.05 19.86 -14.76
C VAL A 141 -4.73 20.99 -15.50
N ASP A 142 -4.32 22.22 -15.20
CA ASP A 142 -4.75 23.37 -15.97
C ASP A 142 -4.16 23.30 -17.39
N GLU A 143 -5.02 23.19 -18.41
CA GLU A 143 -4.60 23.03 -19.80
C GLU A 143 -3.74 24.18 -20.33
N LYS A 144 -3.89 25.39 -19.77
CA LYS A 144 -3.18 26.59 -20.25
C LYS A 144 -1.83 26.77 -19.57
N THR A 145 -1.74 26.48 -18.28
CA THR A 145 -0.55 26.74 -17.47
C THR A 145 0.27 25.48 -17.16
N GLY A 146 -0.31 24.30 -17.36
CA GLY A 146 0.33 23.02 -16.99
C GLY A 146 0.42 22.80 -15.46
N ILE A 147 -0.19 23.68 -14.66
CA ILE A 147 -0.15 23.59 -13.20
C ILE A 147 -1.17 22.55 -12.73
N PRO A 148 -0.79 21.59 -11.86
CA PRO A 148 -1.73 20.67 -11.25
C PRO A 148 -2.82 21.41 -10.45
N LYS A 149 -4.09 21.17 -10.78
CA LYS A 149 -5.25 21.66 -10.03
C LYS A 149 -5.67 20.69 -8.93
N ARG A 150 -5.51 19.40 -9.21
CA ARG A 150 -5.93 18.34 -8.30
C ARG A 150 -4.96 17.17 -8.35
N PHE A 151 -4.65 16.64 -7.17
CA PHE A 151 -3.84 15.47 -6.95
C PHE A 151 -4.69 14.28 -6.52
N ASN A 152 -4.16 13.09 -6.73
CA ASN A 152 -4.90 11.85 -6.50
C ASN A 152 -5.32 11.64 -5.04
N TYR A 153 -4.55 12.10 -4.06
CA TYR A 153 -4.96 12.04 -2.65
C TYR A 153 -6.30 12.76 -2.39
N GLN A 154 -6.66 13.77 -3.19
CA GLN A 154 -7.93 14.49 -3.07
C GLN A 154 -9.13 13.66 -3.57
N ASN A 155 -8.88 12.59 -4.31
CA ASN A 155 -9.91 11.64 -4.73
C ASN A 155 -10.14 10.52 -3.70
N VAL A 156 -9.26 10.37 -2.72
CA VAL A 156 -9.40 9.35 -1.66
C VAL A 156 -10.42 9.82 -0.62
N ARG A 157 -11.45 8.99 -0.40
CA ARG A 157 -12.55 9.28 0.54
C ARG A 157 -12.37 8.66 1.92
N ASP A 158 -11.39 7.76 2.08
CA ASP A 158 -11.07 7.15 3.35
C ASP A 158 -10.27 8.12 4.22
N LEU A 159 -10.96 8.79 5.15
CA LEU A 159 -10.35 9.77 6.06
C LEU A 159 -9.35 9.14 7.01
N ARG A 160 -9.55 7.87 7.39
CA ARG A 160 -8.61 7.15 8.24
C ARG A 160 -7.30 6.93 7.50
N LEU A 161 -7.38 6.45 6.26
CA LEU A 161 -6.20 6.28 5.41
C LEU A 161 -5.42 7.59 5.25
N LEU A 162 -6.11 8.70 4.95
CA LEU A 162 -5.46 10.01 4.81
C LEU A 162 -4.84 10.50 6.12
N SER A 163 -5.50 10.24 7.26
CA SER A 163 -4.96 10.55 8.57
C SER A 163 -3.69 9.74 8.86
N GLU A 164 -3.71 8.43 8.64
CA GLU A 164 -2.53 7.57 8.81
C GLU A 164 -1.41 7.98 7.84
N ALA A 165 -1.73 8.25 6.56
CA ALA A 165 -0.75 8.68 5.55
C ALA A 165 -0.02 9.97 5.95
N SER A 166 -0.72 10.92 6.59
CA SER A 166 -0.12 12.18 7.05
C SER A 166 0.79 12.04 8.27
N ASN A 167 0.61 10.98 9.07
CA ASN A 167 1.35 10.75 10.32
C ASN A 167 2.33 9.55 10.24
N PHE A 168 2.33 8.84 9.11
CA PHE A 168 3.13 7.65 8.89
C PHE A 168 4.63 7.93 9.01
N ASN A 169 5.30 7.14 9.83
CA ASN A 169 6.74 6.94 9.80
C ASN A 169 7.06 5.45 9.99
N PHE A 170 8.31 5.05 9.77
CA PHE A 170 8.67 3.64 9.90
C PHE A 170 8.69 3.15 11.35
N ASP A 171 8.92 4.06 12.30
CA ASP A 171 9.00 3.73 13.73
C ASP A 171 7.62 3.41 14.33
N ASN A 172 6.55 3.98 13.78
CA ASN A 172 5.16 3.77 14.20
C ASN A 172 4.34 2.95 13.19
N LYS A 173 4.99 2.23 12.26
CA LYS A 173 4.30 1.41 11.24
C LYS A 173 3.22 0.50 11.84
N SER A 174 3.46 -0.08 13.02
CA SER A 174 2.53 -1.00 13.69
C SER A 174 1.19 -0.38 14.08
N ASP A 175 1.09 0.95 14.10
CA ASP A 175 -0.11 1.67 14.49
C ASP A 175 -0.98 2.05 13.27
N TYR A 176 -0.48 1.78 12.05
CA TYR A 176 -1.09 2.22 10.79
C TYR A 176 -1.43 1.03 9.88
N ASP A 177 -2.46 0.28 10.27
CA ASP A 177 -2.96 -0.88 9.52
C ASP A 177 -3.50 -0.47 8.13
N ALA A 178 -4.15 0.70 8.01
CA ALA A 178 -4.66 1.15 6.71
C ALA A 178 -3.53 1.50 5.75
N MET A 179 -2.49 2.19 6.23
CA MET A 179 -1.30 2.43 5.41
C MET A 179 -0.58 1.13 5.04
N SER A 180 -0.46 0.18 5.98
CA SER A 180 0.18 -1.11 5.72
C SER A 180 -0.53 -1.88 4.60
N ALA A 181 -1.86 -1.94 4.60
CA ALA A 181 -2.61 -2.52 3.48
C ALA A 181 -2.44 -1.74 2.17
N LEU A 182 -2.41 -0.40 2.20
CA LEU A 182 -2.19 0.41 0.99
C LEU A 182 -0.77 0.20 0.40
N MET A 183 0.23 -0.08 1.23
CA MET A 183 1.59 -0.42 0.79
C MET A 183 1.67 -1.72 -0.03
N LEU A 184 0.57 -2.47 -0.17
CA LEU A 184 0.51 -3.55 -1.16
C LEU A 184 0.23 -3.06 -2.58
N LEU A 185 -0.35 -1.87 -2.72
CA LEU A 185 -0.77 -1.31 -4.01
C LEU A 185 0.37 -1.19 -5.04
N PRO A 186 1.58 -0.71 -4.68
CA PRO A 186 2.65 -0.56 -5.67
C PRO A 186 3.11 -1.87 -6.30
N TYR A 187 3.11 -2.98 -5.56
CA TYR A 187 3.44 -4.29 -6.13
C TYR A 187 2.38 -4.73 -7.13
N LEU A 188 1.10 -4.54 -6.77
CA LEU A 188 -0.03 -4.84 -7.64
C LEU A 188 0.02 -4.02 -8.93
N LEU A 189 0.19 -2.70 -8.82
CA LEU A 189 0.24 -1.81 -9.99
C LEU A 189 1.43 -2.13 -10.88
N SER A 190 2.63 -2.31 -10.32
CA SER A 190 3.81 -2.64 -11.12
C SER A 190 3.62 -3.96 -11.89
N TYR A 191 2.95 -4.94 -11.28
CA TYR A 191 2.64 -6.22 -11.92
C TYR A 191 1.63 -6.05 -13.07
N LEU A 192 0.57 -5.27 -12.86
CA LEU A 192 -0.48 -5.06 -13.87
C LEU A 192 -0.01 -4.13 -15.01
N ASP A 193 0.82 -3.15 -14.69
CA ASP A 193 1.37 -2.21 -15.65
C ASP A 193 2.52 -2.81 -16.47
N GLY A 194 3.22 -3.81 -15.92
CA GLY A 194 4.45 -4.37 -16.51
C GLY A 194 5.63 -3.40 -16.39
N ILE A 195 5.65 -2.59 -15.34
CA ILE A 195 6.69 -1.57 -15.11
C ILE A 195 7.98 -2.25 -14.63
N GLU A 196 9.11 -1.91 -15.27
CA GLU A 196 10.42 -2.28 -14.77
C GLU A 196 10.71 -1.56 -13.45
N VAL A 197 11.16 -2.32 -12.46
CA VAL A 197 11.38 -1.80 -11.12
C VAL A 197 12.72 -1.07 -11.07
N GLU A 198 12.68 0.26 -11.18
CA GLU A 198 13.86 1.11 -10.99
C GLU A 198 14.14 1.34 -9.49
N MET A 199 15.41 1.18 -9.12
CA MET A 199 15.95 1.42 -7.78
C MET A 199 16.89 2.63 -7.76
N PRO A 200 16.48 3.78 -7.22
CA PRO A 200 17.42 4.85 -6.87
C PRO A 200 18.43 4.42 -5.80
N ASP A 201 19.72 4.65 -6.04
CA ASP A 201 20.79 4.37 -5.06
C ASP A 201 20.72 5.28 -3.81
N GLN A 202 20.00 6.41 -3.92
CA GLN A 202 19.75 7.38 -2.84
C GLN A 202 18.32 7.94 -2.94
N TYR A 203 17.36 7.26 -2.32
CA TYR A 203 15.93 7.61 -2.43
C TYR A 203 15.53 8.89 -1.70
N GLU A 204 16.15 9.20 -0.56
CA GLU A 204 15.83 10.41 0.22
C GLU A 204 16.11 11.68 -0.60
N THR A 205 17.22 11.71 -1.34
CA THR A 205 17.67 12.88 -2.10
C THR A 205 16.79 13.17 -3.32
N MET A 206 16.24 12.14 -3.97
CA MET A 206 15.40 12.33 -5.16
C MET A 206 14.01 12.91 -4.85
N LEU A 207 13.42 12.58 -3.70
CA LEU A 207 12.14 13.14 -3.27
C LEU A 207 12.27 14.61 -2.91
N GLU A 208 13.29 14.97 -2.13
CA GLU A 208 13.62 16.37 -1.85
C GLU A 208 13.81 17.15 -3.16
N MET A 209 14.58 16.62 -4.11
CA MET A 209 14.80 17.29 -5.40
C MET A 209 13.52 17.40 -6.25
N LYS A 210 12.68 16.35 -6.31
CA LYS A 210 11.48 16.30 -7.17
C LYS A 210 10.34 17.18 -6.64
N TYR A 211 10.24 17.35 -5.32
CA TYR A 211 9.15 18.10 -4.69
C TYR A 211 9.57 19.46 -4.12
N ASN A 212 10.87 19.74 -3.92
CA ASN A 212 11.34 21.10 -3.59
C ASN A 212 10.94 22.13 -4.66
N LYS A 213 10.78 21.72 -5.92
CA LYS A 213 10.29 22.61 -6.98
C LYS A 213 8.82 23.04 -6.80
N TYR A 214 8.06 22.33 -5.97
CA TYR A 214 6.68 22.65 -5.61
C TYR A 214 6.54 23.12 -4.15
N ALA A 215 7.64 23.14 -3.39
CA ALA A 215 7.63 23.69 -2.05
C ALA A 215 7.35 25.20 -2.14
N LEU A 216 6.31 25.65 -1.46
CA LEU A 216 6.07 27.08 -1.25
C LEU A 216 7.33 27.68 -0.61
N PRO A 217 7.76 28.89 -1.02
CA PRO A 217 8.96 29.50 -0.46
C PRO A 217 8.87 29.55 1.08
N ASN A 218 9.79 28.84 1.72
CA ASN A 218 10.07 28.73 3.15
C ASN A 218 9.04 29.40 4.09
N ILE A 219 8.07 28.63 4.56
CA ILE A 219 7.62 28.83 5.94
C ILE A 219 8.76 28.27 6.80
N GLU A 220 9.60 29.15 7.35
CA GLU A 220 10.66 28.76 8.28
C GLU A 220 10.07 27.88 9.38
N ARG A 221 10.37 26.58 9.34
CA ARG A 221 10.08 25.70 10.47
C ARG A 221 10.93 26.19 11.64
N PRO A 222 10.35 26.50 12.81
CA PRO A 222 11.14 26.96 13.94
C PRO A 222 12.19 25.91 14.28
N LYS A 223 13.46 26.33 14.31
CA LYS A 223 14.59 25.48 14.68
C LYS A 223 14.35 24.96 16.09
N ILE A 224 14.08 23.66 16.21
CA ILE A 224 14.08 22.99 17.51
C ILE A 224 15.53 22.99 17.99
N LEU A 225 15.81 23.82 18.99
CA LEU A 225 17.06 23.80 19.75
C LEU A 225 17.17 22.45 20.46
N VAL A 226 17.91 21.52 19.88
CA VAL A 226 18.33 20.30 20.58
C VAL A 226 19.30 20.74 21.69
N SER A 227 18.88 20.58 22.95
CA SER A 227 19.72 20.93 24.09
C SER A 227 20.92 19.95 24.17
N LYS A 228 22.11 20.48 24.45
CA LYS A 228 23.39 19.73 24.53
C LYS A 228 23.47 18.74 25.71
N LEU A 229 22.36 18.40 26.35
CA LEU A 229 22.35 17.58 27.58
C LEU A 229 22.11 16.08 27.35
N SER A 230 21.86 15.63 26.11
CA SER A 230 21.66 14.20 25.83
C SER A 230 22.92 13.44 25.37
N GLN A 231 24.10 14.08 25.39
CA GLN A 231 25.37 13.42 25.02
C GLN A 231 26.21 12.92 26.21
N THR A 232 25.65 12.91 27.41
CA THR A 232 26.32 12.28 28.56
C THR A 232 25.29 11.63 29.47
N ILE A 233 25.06 10.33 29.28
CA ILE A 233 24.93 9.22 30.25
C ILE A 233 25.06 7.93 29.46
#